data_AF-A0A8S2VYQ5-F1
#
_entry.id   AF-A0A8S2VYQ5-F1
#
_cell.length_a   1.000
_cell.length_b   1.000
_cell.length_c   1.000
_cell.angle_alpha   90.00
_cell.angle_beta   90.00
_cell.angle_gamma   90.00
#
_symmetry.space_group_name_H-M   'P 1'
#
loop_
_entity.id
_entity.type
_entity.pdbx_description
1 polymer ?
#
loop_
_entity_poly.entity_id
_entity_poly.type
_entity_poly.pdbx_seq_one_letter_code
_entity_poly.pdbx_strand_id
1 'polypeptide(L)' 'GVDIIVATPGRLDELISGGEIDLTHMRFFILDEADGLLSQGYKDLITKLHQRMPSVTLDGKRLQMI' A
#
# COMPACT_ATOMS: atom_id res chain seq x y z
N GLY A 1 -2.39 17.29 4.65
CA GLY A 1 -1.68 16.19 3.98
C GLY A 1 -0.95 15.39 5.03
N VAL A 2 -0.69 14.12 4.76
CA VAL A 2 0.05 13.23 5.66
C VAL A 2 1.20 12.62 4.87
N ASP A 3 2.39 12.58 5.46
CA ASP A 3 3.59 12.05 4.80
C ASP A 3 3.75 10.53 5.01
N ILE A 4 3.23 9.99 6.12
CA ILE A 4 3.38 8.58 6.51
C ILE A 4 2.05 8.04 7.04
N ILE A 5 1.63 6.90 6.52
CA ILE A 5 0.46 6.15 6.98
C ILE A 5 0.93 4.78 7.45
N VAL A 6 0.56 4.41 8.67
CA VAL A 6 0.72 3.05 9.22
C VAL A 6 -0.66 2.50 9.45
N ALA A 7 -0.99 1.35 8.85
CA ALA A 7 -2.32 0.78 8.89
C ALA A 7 -2.27 -0.74 8.74
N THR A 8 -3.30 -1.41 9.25
CA THR A 8 -3.54 -2.83 8.95
C THR A 8 -4.17 -2.96 7.54
N PRO A 9 -3.88 -4.05 6.79
CA PRO A 9 -4.30 -4.17 5.39
C PRO A 9 -5.80 -3.98 5.15
N GLY A 10 -6.66 -4.54 6.02
CA GLY A 10 -8.11 -4.46 5.87
C GLY A 10 -8.63 -3.02 5.93
N ARG A 11 -8.24 -2.27 6.97
CA ARG A 11 -8.67 -0.87 7.14
C ARG A 11 -8.11 0.03 6.04
N LEU A 12 -6.89 -0.25 5.58
CA LEU A 12 -6.27 0.50 4.49
C LEU A 12 -7.05 0.33 3.17
N ASP A 13 -7.45 -0.89 2.81
CA ASP A 13 -8.24 -1.13 1.58
C ASP A 13 -9.61 -0.46 1.62
N GLU A 14 -10.27 -0.42 2.77
CA GLU A 14 -11.53 0.32 2.95
C GLU A 14 -11.36 1.81 2.68
N LEU A 15 -10.35 2.44 3.28
CA LEU A 15 -10.09 3.88 3.14
C LEU A 15 -9.72 4.26 1.71
N ILE A 16 -8.91 3.44 1.04
CA ILE A 16 -8.57 3.62 -0.37
C ILE A 16 -9.81 3.44 -1.25
N SER A 17 -10.60 2.39 -1.01
CA SER A 17 -11.81 2.10 -1.80
C SER A 17 -12.91 3.15 -1.60
N GLY A 18 -12.98 3.76 -0.42
CA GLY A 18 -13.89 4.87 -0.12
C GLY A 18 -13.44 6.22 -0.66
N GLY A 19 -12.23 6.33 -1.22
CA GLY A 19 -11.67 7.59 -1.73
C GLY A 19 -11.18 8.53 -0.62
N GLU A 20 -11.03 8.05 0.61
CA GLU A 20 -10.48 8.84 1.72
C GLU A 20 -8.95 8.96 1.64
N ILE A 21 -8.29 7.99 1.01
CA ILE A 21 -6.84 7.98 0.79
C ILE A 21 -6.54 7.90 -0.70
N ASP A 22 -5.75 8.86 -1.18
CA ASP A 22 -5.15 8.84 -2.50
C ASP A 22 -3.67 8.42 -2.43
N LEU A 23 -3.30 7.38 -3.19
CA LEU A 23 -1.95 6.83 -3.24
C LEU A 23 -1.11 7.36 -4.42
N THR A 24 -1.63 8.28 -5.24
CA THR A 24 -0.95 8.80 -6.44
C THR A 24 0.46 9.35 -6.17
N HIS A 25 0.72 9.89 -4.98
CA HIS A 25 2.00 10.49 -4.59
C HIS A 25 2.90 9.55 -3.76
N MET A 26 2.48 8.30 -3.56
CA MET A 26 3.19 7.34 -2.72
C MET A 26 4.51 6.89 -3.38
N ARG A 27 5.59 6.87 -2.59
CA ARG A 27 6.93 6.45 -3.06
C ARG A 27 7.43 5.15 -2.42
N PHE A 28 6.88 4.81 -1.25
CA PHE A 28 7.31 3.68 -0.45
C PHE A 28 6.10 2.87 -0.03
N PHE A 29 6.19 1.55 -0.15
CA PHE A 29 5.27 0.59 0.42
C PHE A 29 6.06 -0.40 1.26
N ILE A 30 5.82 -0.42 2.57
CA ILE A 30 6.58 -1.22 3.52
C ILE A 30 5.66 -2.28 4.11
N LEU A 31 6.08 -3.54 4.09
CA LEU A 31 5.38 -4.64 4.76
C LEU A 31 6.15 -5.09 5.99
N ASP A 32 5.65 -4.73 7.17
CA ASP A 32 6.16 -5.29 8.42
C ASP A 32 5.63 -6.71 8.63
N GLU A 33 6.45 -7.59 9.20
CA GLU A 33 6.13 -9.02 9.41
C GLU A 33 5.44 -9.69 8.21
N ALA A 34 6.01 -9.52 7.02
CA ALA A 34 5.39 -9.96 5.76
C ALA A 34 5.03 -11.46 5.78
N ASP A 35 5.84 -12.30 6.40
CA ASP A 35 5.57 -13.72 6.61
C ASP A 35 4.34 -13.95 7.51
N GLY A 36 4.20 -13.19 8.60
CA GLY A 36 3.03 -13.16 9.45
C GLY A 36 1.77 -12.77 8.67
N LEU A 37 1.83 -11.72 7.86
CA LEU A 37 0.72 -11.29 7.01
C LEU A 37 0.30 -12.37 5.99
N LEU A 38 1.28 -13.05 5.39
CA LEU A 38 1.01 -14.15 4.45
C LEU A 38 0.38 -15.36 5.17
N SER A 39 0.84 -15.69 6.38
CA SER A 39 0.28 -16.78 7.19
C SER A 39 -1.18 -16.56 7.58
N GLN A 40 -1.59 -15.29 7.75
CA GLN A 40 -2.96 -14.88 8.06
C GLN A 40 -3.86 -14.81 6.82
N GLY A 41 -3.33 -15.11 5.61
CA GLY A 41 -4.12 -15.12 4.38
C GLY A 41 -4.25 -13.75 3.70
N TYR A 42 -3.46 -12.73 4.07
CA TYR A 42 -3.55 -11.40 3.45
C TYR A 42 -2.91 -11.26 2.08
N LYS A 43 -2.39 -12.35 1.50
CA LYS A 43 -1.68 -12.33 0.21
C LYS A 43 -2.48 -11.65 -0.91
N ASP A 44 -3.75 -12.01 -1.06
CA ASP A 44 -4.59 -11.49 -2.15
C ASP A 44 -4.89 -10.00 -1.94
N LEU A 45 -5.11 -9.58 -0.68
CA LEU A 45 -5.35 -8.20 -0.32
C LEU A 45 -4.11 -7.33 -0.56
N ILE A 46 -2.93 -7.79 -0.15
CA ILE A 46 -1.65 -7.10 -0.40
C ILE A 46 -1.40 -6.97 -1.91
N THR A 47 -1.66 -8.03 -2.67
CA THR A 47 -1.52 -8.00 -4.13
C THR A 47 -2.47 -6.99 -4.77
N LYS A 48 -3.73 -6.95 -4.33
CA LYS A 48 -4.74 -5.97 -4.77
C LYS A 48 -4.30 -4.54 -4.42
N LEU A 49 -3.80 -4.30 -3.21
CA LEU A 49 -3.30 -2.99 -2.79
C LEU A 49 -2.12 -2.56 -3.66
N HIS A 50 -1.16 -3.46 -3.91
CA HIS A 50 -0.01 -3.19 -4.78
C HIS A 50 -0.42 -2.83 -6.21
N GLN A 51 -1.47 -3.46 -6.76
CA GLN A 51 -1.99 -3.12 -8.08
C GLN A 51 -2.63 -1.73 -8.16
N ARG A 52 -3.08 -1.16 -7.03
CA ARG A 52 -3.64 0.19 -6.95
C ARG A 52 -2.59 1.28 -6.76
N MET A 53 -1.35 0.88 -6.47
CA MET A 53 -0.24 1.81 -6.24
C MET A 53 0.39 2.24 -7.57
N PRO A 54 0.95 3.45 -7.64
CA PRO A 54 1.64 3.90 -8.84
C PRO A 54 2.89 3.03 -9.10
N SER A 55 3.08 2.53 -10.32
CA SER A 55 4.31 1.82 -10.69
C SER A 55 5.51 2.77 -10.84
N VAL A 56 5.24 4.02 -11.18
CA VAL A 56 6.22 5.10 -11.36
C VAL A 56 5.72 6.33 -10.61
N THR A 57 6.57 6.90 -9.78
CA THR A 57 6.32 8.11 -9.02
C THR A 57 6.33 9.33 -9.93
N LEU A 58 5.78 10.46 -9.48
CA LEU A 58 5.70 11.69 -10.30
C LEU A 58 7.07 12.24 -10.73
N ASP A 59 8.13 11.95 -9.99
CA ASP A 59 9.52 12.30 -10.33
C ASP A 59 10.21 11.26 -11.23
N GLY A 60 9.45 10.32 -11.81
CA GLY A 60 9.94 9.33 -12.77
C GLY A 60 10.70 8.16 -12.14
N LYS A 61 10.69 8.03 -10.81
CA LYS A 61 11.33 6.91 -10.10
C LYS A 61 10.36 5.75 -9.94
N ARG A 62 10.91 4.56 -9.67
CA ARG A 62 10.08 3.38 -9.38
C ARG A 62 9.59 3.44 -7.94
N LEU A 63 8.36 2.98 -7.72
CA LEU A 63 7.88 2.68 -6.38
C LEU A 63 8.85 1.71 -5.69
N GLN A 64 9.24 2.03 -4.46
CA GLN A 64 10.08 1.16 -3.66
C GLN A 64 9.17 0.32 -2.74
N MET A 65 9.23 -1.00 -2.91
CA MET A 65 8.64 -1.94 -1.97
C MET A 65 9.76 -2.45 -1.08
N ILE A 66 9.60 -2.31 0.23
CA ILE A 66 10.60 -2.68 1.25
C ILE A 66 9.98 -3.74 2.16
#